data_AF-A0A8J8GF50-F1
#
_entry.id   AF-A0A8J8GF50-F1
#
_cell.length_a   1.000
_cell.length_b   1.000
_cell.length_c   1.000
_cell.angle_alpha   90.00
_cell.angle_beta   90.00
_cell.angle_gamma   90.00
#
_symmetry.space_group_name_H-M   'P 1'
#
loop_
_entity.id
_entity.type
_entity.pdbx_description
1 polymer ?
#
loop_
_entity_poly.entity_id
_entity_poly.type
_entity_poly.pdbx_seq_one_letter_code
_entity_poly.pdbx_strand_id
1 'polypeptide(L)' 'MILYTTMPSELIFQENHQSCSKQTIIEVNGLSLLVEPVSHEECRVIQVLSTNPYDFLNDAIQPGSLLSLKPQIEK' A
#
# COMPACT_ATOMS: atom_id res chain seq x y z
N MET A 1 -12.19 -8.70 13.92
CA MET A 1 -12.58 -10.11 14.12
C MET A 1 -11.72 -10.68 15.22
N ILE A 2 -12.26 -11.43 16.19
CA ILE A 2 -11.51 -11.99 17.33
C ILE A 2 -11.35 -13.50 17.11
N LEU A 3 -10.13 -14.02 17.31
CA LEU A 3 -9.82 -15.43 17.14
C LEU A 3 -9.84 -16.15 18.51
N TYR A 4 -10.83 -17.02 18.73
CA TYR A 4 -10.94 -17.82 19.96
C TYR A 4 -10.22 -19.16 19.79
N THR A 5 -8.90 -19.17 19.96
CA THR A 5 -8.07 -20.37 19.83
C THR A 5 -7.12 -20.51 21.02
N THR A 6 -6.78 -21.74 21.38
CA THR A 6 -5.78 -22.06 22.40
C THR A 6 -4.36 -22.10 21.85
N MET A 7 -4.19 -21.92 20.53
CA MET A 7 -2.88 -21.85 19.90
C MET A 7 -2.20 -20.51 20.22
N PRO A 8 -0.88 -20.51 20.52
CA PRO A 8 -0.13 -19.28 20.75
C PRO A 8 -0.09 -18.41 19.48
N SER A 9 -0.11 -17.09 19.69
CA SER A 9 -0.16 -16.07 18.64
C SER A 9 0.94 -16.22 17.58
N GLU A 10 2.14 -16.59 18.01
CA GLU A 10 3.36 -16.70 17.22
C GLU A 10 3.26 -17.81 16.17
N LEU A 11 2.43 -18.84 16.42
CA LEU A 11 2.18 -19.91 15.45
C LEU A 11 1.09 -19.55 14.43
N ILE A 12 0.22 -18.60 14.77
CA ILE A 12 -0.91 -18.18 13.94
C ILE A 12 -0.48 -17.06 13.01
N PHE A 13 0.22 -16.06 13.56
CA PHE A 13 0.74 -14.92 12.85
C PHE A 13 2.20 -15.19 12.49
N GLN A 14 2.41 -15.74 11.30
CA GLN A 14 3.75 -15.89 10.75
C GLN A 14 4.38 -14.50 10.60
N GLU A 15 5.59 -14.29 11.15
CA GLU A 15 6.35 -13.06 10.96
C GLU A 15 6.78 -12.93 9.51
N ASN A 16 5.90 -12.37 8.69
CA ASN A 16 6.15 -12.20 7.27
C ASN A 16 6.95 -10.90 7.03
N HIS A 17 8.15 -10.82 7.61
CA HIS A 17 9.05 -9.66 7.51
C HIS A 17 9.35 -9.27 6.05
N GLN A 18 9.34 -10.23 5.12
CA GLN A 18 9.61 -9.99 3.71
C GLN A 18 8.50 -9.22 2.98
N SER A 19 7.26 -9.27 3.46
CA SER A 19 6.13 -8.60 2.80
C SER A 19 6.12 -7.09 3.06
N CYS A 20 6.69 -6.65 4.19
CA CYS A 20 6.77 -5.23 4.54
C CYS A 20 7.97 -4.53 3.89
N SER A 21 9.08 -5.25 3.65
CA SER A 21 10.34 -4.64 3.19
C SER A 21 10.31 -4.01 1.80
N LYS A 22 9.31 -4.35 0.98
CA LYS A 22 9.18 -3.83 -0.39
C LYS A 22 8.23 -2.64 -0.50
N GLN A 23 7.50 -2.31 0.56
CA GLN A 23 6.51 -1.24 0.53
C GLN A 23 7.19 0.11 0.74
N THR A 24 6.77 1.12 -0.03
CA THR A 24 7.29 2.48 0.04
C THR A 24 6.12 3.45 0.04
N ILE A 25 6.27 4.57 0.75
CA ILE A 25 5.28 5.65 0.75
C ILE A 25 5.64 6.63 -0.38
N ILE A 26 4.67 6.95 -1.22
CA ILE A 26 4.81 7.97 -2.27
C ILE A 26 3.73 9.03 -2.11
N GLU A 27 4.03 10.24 -2.59
CA GLU A 27 3.04 11.30 -2.73
C GLU A 27 2.64 11.45 -4.19
N VAL A 28 1.34 11.37 -4.47
CA VAL A 28 0.77 11.54 -5.81
C VAL A 28 -0.32 12.57 -5.73
N ASN A 29 -0.17 13.70 -6.43
CA ASN A 29 -1.16 14.79 -6.45
C ASN A 29 -1.54 15.30 -5.03
N GLY A 30 -0.59 15.31 -4.10
CA GLY A 30 -0.82 15.68 -2.69
C GLY A 30 -1.43 14.59 -1.82
N LEU A 31 -1.53 13.35 -2.32
CA LEU A 31 -2.07 12.19 -1.61
C LEU A 31 -0.95 11.25 -1.21
N SER A 32 -0.87 10.90 0.07
CA SER A 32 0.07 9.88 0.54
C SER A 32 -0.50 8.49 0.29
N LEU A 33 0.24 7.66 -0.43
CA LEU A 33 -0.11 6.27 -0.76
C LEU A 33 1.01 5.33 -0.34
N LEU A 34 0.64 4.18 0.24
CA LEU A 34 1.56 3.07 0.43
C LEU A 34 1.51 2.20 -0.82
N VAL A 35 2.66 2.03 -1.47
CA VAL A 35 2.77 1.27 -2.72
C VAL A 35 3.85 0.21 -2.62
N GLU A 36 3.72 -0.84 -3.43
CA GLU A 36 4.73 -1.87 -3.64
C GLU A 36 5.21 -1.80 -5.10
N PRO A 37 6.52 -1.68 -5.37
CA PRO A 37 7.05 -1.65 -6.72
C PRO A 37 6.90 -3.02 -7.38
N VAL A 38 6.27 -3.06 -8.55
CA VAL A 38 6.10 -4.26 -9.37
C VAL A 38 7.19 -4.31 -10.45
N SER A 39 7.55 -3.16 -11.00
CA SER A 39 8.61 -2.97 -11.99
C SER A 39 9.27 -1.59 -11.80
N HIS A 40 10.22 -1.23 -12.66
CA HIS A 40 10.90 0.08 -12.61
C HIS A 40 9.96 1.27 -12.84
N GLU A 41 8.89 1.09 -13.62
CA GLU A 41 7.95 2.16 -13.98
C GLU A 41 6.54 1.93 -13.40
N GLU A 42 6.32 0.83 -12.68
CA GLU A 42 5.00 0.43 -12.20
C GLU A 42 5.02 0.05 -10.74
N CYS A 43 4.03 0.57 -10.01
CA CYS A 43 3.80 0.27 -8.60
C CYS A 43 2.36 -0.16 -8.39
N ARG A 44 2.14 -1.01 -7.41
CA ARG A 44 0.81 -1.42 -6.96
C ARG A 44 0.44 -0.67 -5.68
N VAL A 45 -0.76 -0.12 -5.63
CA VAL A 45 -1.27 0.49 -4.41
C VAL A 45 -1.58 -0.58 -3.38
N ILE A 46 -0.99 -0.48 -2.19
CA ILE A 46 -1.31 -1.33 -1.05
C ILE A 46 -2.38 -0.67 -0.17
N GLN A 47 -2.22 0.62 0.11
CA GLN A 47 -3.12 1.35 0.99
C GLN A 47 -3.14 2.85 0.69
N VAL A 48 -4.32 3.46 0.79
CA VAL A 48 -4.49 4.92 0.79
C VAL A 48 -4.21 5.44 2.20
N LEU A 49 -3.24 6.34 2.36
CA LEU A 49 -2.89 6.97 3.64
C LEU A 49 -3.47 8.39 3.79
N SER A 50 -4.28 8.83 2.82
CA SER A 50 -4.96 10.13 2.87
C SER A 50 -5.95 10.20 4.03
N THR A 51 -6.09 11.38 4.60
CA THR A 51 -7.07 11.71 5.64
C THR A 51 -8.44 12.11 5.06
N ASN A 52 -8.52 12.38 3.76
CA ASN A 52 -9.74 12.79 3.11
C ASN A 52 -10.55 11.56 2.61
N PRO A 53 -11.81 11.39 3.06
CA PRO A 53 -12.64 10.23 2.70
C PRO A 53 -12.97 10.14 1.20
N TYR A 54 -12.99 11.26 0.47
CA TYR A 54 -13.26 11.25 -0.98
C TYR A 54 -12.18 10.49 -1.76
N ASP A 55 -10.96 10.42 -1.24
CA ASP A 55 -9.86 9.73 -1.92
C ASP A 55 -10.05 8.22 -1.91
N PHE A 56 -10.74 7.67 -0.90
CA PHE A 56 -11.11 6.25 -0.86
C PHE A 56 -12.17 5.87 -1.90
N LEU A 57 -12.87 6.86 -2.47
CA LEU A 57 -13.86 6.65 -3.53
C LEU A 57 -13.24 6.71 -4.92
N ASN A 58 -11.97 7.08 -5.04
CA ASN A 58 -11.29 7.19 -6.33
C ASN A 58 -10.73 5.82 -6.76
N ASP A 59 -11.37 5.19 -7.76
CA ASP A 59 -10.95 3.89 -8.31
C ASP A 59 -9.49 3.86 -8.77
N ALA A 60 -8.92 4.99 -9.20
CA ALA A 60 -7.54 5.03 -9.69
C ALA A 60 -6.49 4.77 -8.60
N ILE A 61 -6.83 5.02 -7.33
CA ILE A 61 -5.91 4.88 -6.18
C ILE A 61 -6.41 3.84 -5.17
N GLN A 62 -7.40 3.03 -5.55
CA GLN A 62 -7.85 1.97 -4.67
C GLN A 62 -6.77 0.92 -4.45
N PRO A 63 -6.71 0.31 -3.24
CA PRO A 63 -5.86 -0.83 -2.97
C PRO A 63 -5.96 -1.91 -4.05
N GLY A 64 -4.82 -2.31 -4.59
CA GLY A 64 -4.70 -3.28 -5.68
C GLY A 64 -4.48 -2.67 -7.06
N SER A 65 -4.74 -1.37 -7.24
CA SER A 65 -4.55 -0.67 -8.52
C SER A 65 -3.09 -0.55 -8.91
N LEU A 66 -2.81 -0.57 -10.22
CA LEU A 66 -1.48 -0.34 -10.78
C LEU A 66 -1.33 1.12 -11.19
N LEU A 67 -0.29 1.77 -10.68
CA LEU A 67 0.08 3.14 -10.99
C LEU A 67 1.40 3.15 -11.76
N SER A 68 1.43 3.85 -12.89
CA SER A 68 2.69 4.13 -13.59
C SER A 68 3.40 5.30 -12.92
N LEU A 69 4.62 5.07 -12.43
CA LEU A 69 5.51 6.09 -11.91
C LEU A 69 5.95 7.00 -13.06
N LYS A 70 5.25 8.12 -13.26
CA LYS A 70 5.75 9.19 -14.12
C LYS A 70 6.69 10.05 -13.30
N PRO A 71 7.98 10.18 -13.66
CA PRO A 71 8.86 11.12 -12.99
C PRO A 71 8.30 12.53 -13.19
N GLN A 72 7.83 13.15 -12.10
CA GLN A 72 7.51 14.58 -12.08
C GLN A 72 8.86 15.31 -12.13
N ILE A 73 9.30 15.62 -13.35
CA ILE A 73 10.44 16.52 -13.58
C ILE A 73 9.92 17.93 -13.26
N GLU A 74 10.08 18.39 -12.02
CA GLU A 74 9.91 19.81 -11.69
C GLU A 74 10.96 20.62 -12.47
N LYS A 75 10.50 21.71 -13.09
CA LYS A 75 11.27 22.58 -13.98
C LYS A 75 11.38 23.98 -13.38
#